data_AF-A0A8H6X527-F1
#
_entry.id   AF-A0A8H6X527-F1
#
_cell.length_a   1.000
_cell.length_b   1.000
_cell.length_c   1.000
_cell.angle_alpha   90.00
_cell.angle_beta   90.00
_cell.angle_gamma   90.00
#
_symmetry.space_group_name_H-M   'P 1'
#
loop_
_entity.id
_entity.type
_entity.pdbx_description
1 polymer ?
#
loop_
_entity_poly.entity_id
_entity_poly.type
_entity_poly.pdbx_seq_one_letter_code
_entity_poly.pdbx_strand_id
1 'polypeptide(L)'
;MSTHPKVDRKGGKACPATGNTHDYQAPGEGDSRSVCPALNAMANHEYIRRDGKKLSTLELYRGLKACYGLSSPLAGILVAGAWLLFGRFGRITLFDIGRHNAIEHDASVVHLDCPPGEKYAPIAIQQDFVNDFAEHVRQAASTAAGRELAEAEVVVTMHDMAATRVRRESSSKSLDVIHANIASGELAAILDIWNRTVDGKQGVPLPWIRTWLSLERLPEGWRPDHTQTLRNQLKGVKAIRAEMKKIRDEEAAAAKS
;
A
#
# COMPACT_ATOMS: atom_id res chain seq x y z
N MET A 1 15.15 -19.98 -3.31
CA MET A 1 16.39 -19.44 -2.70
C MET A 1 16.25 -17.92 -2.69
N SER A 2 16.20 -17.29 -1.52
CA SER A 2 15.83 -15.87 -1.41
C SER A 2 17.02 -14.97 -1.74
N THR A 3 16.93 -14.20 -2.82
CA THR A 3 17.94 -13.22 -3.22
C THR A 3 17.57 -11.85 -2.64
N HIS A 4 17.75 -11.69 -1.32
CA HIS A 4 17.68 -10.35 -0.71
C HIS A 4 19.07 -9.68 -0.77
N PRO A 5 19.15 -8.38 -1.12
CA PRO A 5 20.42 -7.65 -1.09
C PRO A 5 20.94 -7.50 0.35
N LYS A 6 22.26 -7.62 0.53
CA LYS A 6 22.93 -7.37 1.81
C LYS A 6 22.97 -5.87 2.09
N VAL A 7 22.38 -5.42 3.20
CA VAL A 7 22.43 -4.01 3.64
C VAL A 7 23.01 -3.93 5.04
N ASP A 8 23.89 -2.94 5.25
CA ASP A 8 24.70 -2.70 6.44
C ASP A 8 23.83 -2.44 7.69
N ARG A 9 24.15 -3.15 8.78
CA ARG A 9 23.40 -3.18 10.06
C ARG A 9 23.80 -2.05 11.00
N LYS A 10 23.81 -0.81 10.54
CA LYS A 10 23.98 0.34 11.44
C LYS A 10 22.62 0.93 11.79
N GLY A 11 22.01 0.35 12.83
CA GLY A 11 20.82 0.89 13.47
C GLY A 11 21.10 2.28 14.06
N GLY A 12 20.45 3.30 13.51
CA GLY A 12 20.22 4.57 14.20
C GLY A 12 19.29 4.36 15.39
N LYS A 13 19.41 5.21 16.41
CA LYS A 13 18.67 5.15 17.68
C LYS A 13 17.37 5.99 17.70
N ALA A 14 16.85 6.46 16.55
CA ALA A 14 15.66 7.33 16.53
C ALA A 14 14.79 7.22 15.27
N CYS A 15 13.52 6.81 15.46
CA CYS A 15 12.53 6.70 14.40
C CYS A 15 12.32 8.01 13.64
N PRO A 16 12.30 7.99 12.29
CA PRO A 16 12.10 9.20 11.49
C PRO A 16 10.71 9.83 11.63
N ALA A 17 9.74 9.14 12.25
CA ALA A 17 8.39 9.64 12.54
C ALA A 17 8.21 10.15 13.99
N THR A 18 8.91 9.57 14.98
CA THR A 18 8.67 9.84 16.42
C THR A 18 9.90 10.31 17.19
N GLY A 19 11.11 10.24 16.62
CA GLY A 19 12.36 10.68 17.26
C GLY A 19 12.80 9.84 18.48
N ASN A 20 12.01 8.85 18.92
CA ASN A 20 12.32 7.84 19.93
C ASN A 20 11.39 6.63 19.73
N THR A 21 11.93 5.40 19.81
CA THR A 21 11.24 4.10 19.53
C THR A 21 10.67 3.98 18.10
N HIS A 22 10.58 2.78 17.52
CA HIS A 22 10.08 2.52 16.16
C HIS A 22 11.02 2.86 14.99
N ASP A 23 12.34 2.83 15.24
CA ASP A 23 13.35 2.97 14.19
C ASP A 23 13.11 2.05 13.01
N TYR A 24 13.30 2.60 11.80
CA TYR A 24 13.35 1.76 10.61
C TYR A 24 14.52 0.80 10.73
N GLN A 25 14.21 -0.49 10.60
CA GLN A 25 15.20 -1.53 10.36
C GLN A 25 14.70 -2.38 9.21
N ALA A 26 15.54 -2.51 8.18
CA ALA A 26 15.26 -3.41 7.06
C ALA A 26 15.11 -4.85 7.59
N PRO A 27 14.24 -5.67 6.97
CA PRO A 27 14.08 -7.07 7.37
C PRO A 27 15.40 -7.83 7.27
N GLY A 28 15.73 -8.57 8.31
CA GLY A 28 16.89 -9.46 8.34
C GLY A 28 16.59 -10.83 7.73
N GLU A 29 17.65 -11.64 7.62
CA GLU A 29 17.51 -13.04 7.23
C GLU A 29 16.60 -13.79 8.23
N GLY A 30 15.58 -14.45 7.71
CA GLY A 30 14.62 -15.20 8.51
C GLY A 30 13.43 -14.39 9.02
N ASP A 31 13.41 -13.06 8.86
CA ASP A 31 12.22 -12.26 9.14
C ASP A 31 11.13 -12.52 8.10
N SER A 32 9.87 -12.55 8.53
CA SER A 32 8.74 -12.73 7.63
C SER A 32 8.22 -11.38 7.14
N ARG A 33 7.96 -11.29 5.83
CA ARG A 33 7.22 -10.19 5.20
C ARG A 33 6.08 -10.73 4.34
N SER A 34 5.22 -9.83 3.88
CA SER A 34 3.97 -10.10 3.16
C SER A 34 3.90 -9.37 1.82
N VAL A 35 2.80 -9.53 1.10
CA VAL A 35 2.41 -8.67 -0.05
C VAL A 35 1.81 -7.32 0.36
N CYS A 36 1.74 -7.01 1.66
CA CYS A 36 1.12 -5.79 2.17
C CYS A 36 2.20 -4.81 2.65
N PRO A 37 2.47 -3.72 1.92
CA PRO A 37 3.48 -2.74 2.30
C PRO A 37 3.20 -2.09 3.67
N ALA A 38 1.93 -1.96 4.05
CA ALA A 38 1.53 -1.38 5.34
C ALA A 38 1.99 -2.25 6.53
N LEU A 39 1.69 -3.55 6.48
CA LEU A 39 2.07 -4.48 7.54
C LEU A 39 3.59 -4.69 7.59
N ASN A 40 4.25 -4.69 6.43
CA ASN A 40 5.69 -4.80 6.35
C ASN A 40 6.37 -3.56 6.94
N ALA A 41 5.88 -2.36 6.64
CA ALA A 41 6.37 -1.12 7.26
C ALA A 41 6.12 -1.11 8.78
N MET A 42 4.97 -1.59 9.25
CA MET A 42 4.71 -1.76 10.68
C MET A 42 5.75 -2.68 11.35
N ALA A 43 6.16 -3.77 10.70
CA ALA A 43 7.20 -4.66 11.23
C ALA A 43 8.60 -4.01 11.16
N ASN A 44 8.94 -3.36 10.04
CA ASN A 44 10.21 -2.63 9.87
C ASN A 44 10.38 -1.51 10.89
N HIS A 45 9.28 -0.96 11.39
CA HIS A 45 9.23 0.07 12.41
C HIS A 45 8.77 -0.45 13.78
N GLU A 46 8.71 -1.76 14.03
CA GLU A 46 8.37 -2.34 15.36
C GLU A 46 7.01 -1.93 15.94
N TYR A 47 6.06 -1.49 15.12
CA TYR A 47 4.65 -1.35 15.55
C TYR A 47 3.97 -2.71 15.76
N ILE A 48 4.53 -3.73 15.11
CA ILE A 48 4.34 -5.15 15.36
C ILE A 48 5.72 -5.81 15.46
N ARG A 49 5.81 -7.07 15.88
CA ARG A 49 7.08 -7.79 15.97
C ARG A 49 7.89 -7.68 14.66
N ARG A 50 9.16 -7.27 14.78
CA ARG A 50 10.09 -7.10 13.65
C ARG A 50 10.28 -8.37 12.82
N ASP A 51 10.24 -9.53 13.50
CA ASP A 51 10.35 -10.83 12.85
C ASP A 51 9.11 -11.21 12.01
N GLY A 52 8.01 -10.47 12.13
CA GLY A 52 6.77 -10.68 11.39
C GLY A 52 6.09 -12.02 11.67
N LYS A 53 6.44 -12.71 12.77
CA LYS A 53 5.98 -14.07 13.07
C LYS A 53 5.06 -14.11 14.27
N LYS A 54 4.13 -15.06 14.27
CA LYS A 54 3.25 -15.38 15.41
C LYS A 54 2.45 -14.17 15.93
N LEU A 55 2.09 -13.25 15.03
CA LEU A 55 1.34 -12.05 15.32
C LEU A 55 -0.07 -12.40 15.81
N SER A 56 -0.47 -11.78 16.91
CA SER A 56 -1.82 -11.93 17.46
C SER A 56 -2.80 -10.91 16.88
N THR A 57 -4.10 -11.22 16.93
CA THR A 57 -5.19 -10.27 16.60
C THR A 57 -5.02 -8.93 17.30
N LEU A 58 -4.71 -8.94 18.60
CA LEU A 58 -4.59 -7.73 19.40
C LEU A 58 -3.36 -6.90 19.01
N GLU A 59 -2.27 -7.57 18.63
CA GLU A 59 -1.05 -6.92 18.16
C GLU A 59 -1.26 -6.21 16.82
N LEU A 60 -1.87 -6.90 15.84
CA LEU A 60 -2.24 -6.29 14.55
C LEU A 60 -3.19 -5.11 14.75
N TYR A 61 -4.22 -5.29 15.58
CA TYR A 61 -5.19 -4.25 15.91
C TYR A 61 -4.52 -3.01 16.52
N ARG A 62 -3.62 -3.19 17.51
CA ARG A 62 -2.90 -2.08 18.15
C ARG A 62 -1.91 -1.43 17.18
N GLY A 63 -1.17 -2.23 16.42
CA GLY A 63 -0.18 -1.75 15.46
C GLY A 63 -0.80 -0.90 14.36
N LEU A 64 -1.93 -1.31 13.78
CA LEU A 64 -2.67 -0.53 12.77
C LEU A 64 -3.05 0.86 13.29
N LYS A 65 -3.53 0.92 14.53
CA LYS A 65 -3.93 2.19 15.16
C LYS A 65 -2.71 3.06 15.48
N ALA A 66 -1.66 2.46 16.05
CA ALA A 66 -0.48 3.20 16.49
C ALA A 66 0.40 3.68 15.33
N CYS A 67 0.56 2.86 14.29
CA CYS A 67 1.38 3.19 13.12
C CYS A 67 0.67 4.17 12.20
N TYR A 68 -0.59 3.89 11.87
CA TYR A 68 -1.29 4.60 10.80
C TYR A 68 -2.39 5.54 11.27
N GLY A 69 -2.75 5.55 12.56
CA GLY A 69 -3.80 6.42 13.10
C GLY A 69 -5.22 5.87 12.95
N LEU A 70 -5.38 4.58 12.62
CA LEU A 70 -6.69 3.99 12.37
C LEU A 70 -7.64 4.12 13.58
N SER A 71 -8.91 4.36 13.30
CA SER A 71 -9.97 4.27 14.29
C SER A 71 -10.17 2.84 14.78
N SER A 72 -10.63 2.68 16.03
CA SER A 72 -10.95 1.36 16.60
C SER A 72 -11.91 0.53 15.74
N PRO A 73 -13.01 1.09 15.17
CA PRO A 73 -13.91 0.31 14.32
C PRO A 73 -13.24 -0.18 13.04
N LEU A 74 -12.46 0.68 12.36
CA LEU A 74 -11.78 0.30 11.12
C LEU A 74 -10.74 -0.80 11.38
N ALA A 75 -9.87 -0.62 12.39
CA ALA A 75 -8.88 -1.62 12.75
C ALA A 75 -9.53 -2.96 13.15
N GLY A 76 -10.64 -2.93 13.88
CA GLY A 76 -11.39 -4.13 14.26
C GLY A 76 -11.94 -4.88 13.04
N ILE A 77 -12.54 -4.15 12.10
CA ILE A 77 -13.08 -4.74 10.86
C ILE A 77 -11.98 -5.34 9.99
N LEU A 78 -10.84 -4.67 9.82
CA LEU A 78 -9.74 -5.19 9.00
C LEU A 78 -9.21 -6.51 9.57
N VAL A 79 -8.98 -6.57 10.89
CA VAL A 79 -8.48 -7.80 11.52
C VAL A 79 -9.54 -8.90 11.52
N ALA A 80 -10.81 -8.58 11.79
CA ALA A 80 -11.91 -9.56 11.73
C ALA A 80 -12.12 -10.10 10.31
N GLY A 81 -12.09 -9.23 9.30
CA GLY A 81 -12.20 -9.57 7.88
C GLY A 81 -11.06 -10.47 7.43
N ALA A 82 -9.82 -10.21 7.88
CA ALA A 82 -8.69 -11.09 7.61
C ALA A 82 -8.93 -12.52 8.13
N TRP A 83 -9.47 -12.69 9.35
CA TRP A 83 -9.79 -14.02 9.88
C TRP A 83 -10.89 -14.73 9.10
N LEU A 84 -11.93 -13.99 8.70
CA LEU A 84 -13.01 -14.52 7.87
C LEU A 84 -12.46 -15.05 6.54
N LEU A 85 -11.66 -14.24 5.85
CA LEU A 85 -11.04 -14.59 4.56
C LEU A 85 -9.99 -15.70 4.71
N PHE A 86 -9.32 -15.78 5.86
CA PHE A 86 -8.42 -16.90 6.14
C PHE A 86 -9.14 -18.22 6.40
N GLY A 87 -10.40 -18.17 6.89
CA GLY A 87 -11.15 -19.34 7.33
C GLY A 87 -10.59 -19.97 8.60
N ARG A 88 -9.77 -19.24 9.36
CA ARG A 88 -9.17 -19.70 10.62
C ARG A 88 -8.94 -18.53 11.57
N PHE A 89 -8.84 -18.83 12.86
CA PHE A 89 -8.43 -17.89 13.90
C PHE A 89 -7.07 -18.31 14.48
N GLY A 90 -6.34 -17.36 15.07
CA GLY A 90 -5.15 -17.66 15.85
C GLY A 90 -4.03 -16.65 15.64
N ARG A 91 -2.80 -17.15 15.55
CA ARG A 91 -1.63 -16.35 15.21
C ARG A 91 -1.31 -16.49 13.73
N ILE A 92 -0.84 -15.40 13.13
CA ILE A 92 -0.36 -15.40 11.73
C ILE A 92 1.09 -15.00 11.66
N THR A 93 1.74 -15.43 10.60
CA THR A 93 3.03 -14.90 10.16
C THR A 93 2.75 -14.02 8.96
N LEU A 94 3.48 -12.91 8.75
CA LEU A 94 3.18 -11.97 7.66
C LEU A 94 3.10 -12.63 6.29
N PHE A 95 3.92 -13.66 6.03
CA PHE A 95 3.85 -14.42 4.79
C PHE A 95 2.47 -15.06 4.53
N ASP A 96 1.70 -15.37 5.59
CA ASP A 96 0.34 -15.91 5.47
C ASP A 96 -0.61 -14.97 4.70
N ILE A 97 -0.37 -13.65 4.75
CA ILE A 97 -1.16 -12.62 4.04
C ILE A 97 -1.05 -12.79 2.52
N GLY A 98 0.06 -13.33 2.03
CA GLY A 98 0.26 -13.61 0.61
C GLY A 98 -0.49 -14.82 0.09
N ARG A 99 -1.36 -15.47 0.89
CA ARG A 99 -2.16 -16.61 0.43
C ARG A 99 -3.17 -16.14 -0.62
N HIS A 100 -3.00 -16.63 -1.84
CA HIS A 100 -3.78 -16.20 -2.99
C HIS A 100 -5.26 -16.51 -2.84
N ASN A 101 -6.11 -15.57 -3.28
CA ASN A 101 -7.57 -15.59 -3.17
C ASN A 101 -8.13 -15.64 -1.74
N ALA A 102 -7.32 -15.31 -0.73
CA ALA A 102 -7.81 -15.00 0.60
C ALA A 102 -7.92 -13.48 0.77
N ILE A 103 -6.79 -12.81 0.92
CA ILE A 103 -6.69 -11.35 0.93
C ILE A 103 -5.92 -10.91 -0.31
N GLU A 104 -4.79 -11.57 -0.57
CA GLU A 104 -3.95 -11.34 -1.74
C GLU A 104 -4.71 -11.62 -3.04
N HIS A 105 -4.47 -10.78 -4.03
CA HIS A 105 -5.08 -10.81 -5.34
C HIS A 105 -4.11 -10.32 -6.45
N ASP A 106 -4.41 -10.75 -7.67
CA ASP A 106 -3.74 -10.30 -8.90
C ASP A 106 -3.96 -8.79 -9.16
N ALA A 107 -3.25 -8.22 -10.13
CA ALA A 107 -3.30 -6.80 -10.48
C ALA A 107 -2.86 -5.86 -9.34
N SER A 108 -1.97 -6.34 -8.46
CA SER A 108 -1.35 -5.54 -7.41
C SER A 108 -0.55 -4.36 -7.97
N VAL A 109 -0.45 -3.27 -7.21
CA VAL A 109 0.26 -2.04 -7.65
C VAL A 109 1.76 -2.29 -7.83
N VAL A 110 2.38 -3.04 -6.91
CA VAL A 110 3.84 -3.21 -6.85
C VAL A 110 4.31 -4.67 -6.74
N HIS A 111 3.39 -5.63 -6.78
CA HIS A 111 3.69 -7.05 -6.74
C HIS A 111 3.27 -7.73 -8.05
N LEU A 112 3.95 -8.83 -8.37
CA LEU A 112 3.54 -9.71 -9.46
C LEU A 112 2.31 -10.51 -9.05
N ASP A 113 1.50 -10.88 -10.04
CA ASP A 113 0.39 -11.81 -9.88
C ASP A 113 0.86 -13.17 -9.36
N CYS A 114 -0.05 -13.90 -8.72
CA CYS A 114 0.26 -15.24 -8.26
C CYS A 114 0.45 -16.19 -9.46
N PRO A 115 1.60 -16.89 -9.56
CA PRO A 115 1.83 -17.82 -10.66
C PRO A 115 0.77 -18.93 -10.69
N PRO A 116 0.37 -19.42 -11.88
CA PRO A 116 -0.59 -20.51 -11.99
C PRO A 116 -0.18 -21.73 -11.16
N GLY A 117 -1.09 -22.22 -10.31
CA GLY A 117 -0.87 -23.39 -9.46
C GLY A 117 -0.18 -23.09 -8.13
N GLU A 118 0.34 -21.88 -7.92
CA GLU A 118 0.94 -21.49 -6.65
C GLU A 118 -0.12 -21.07 -5.63
N LYS A 119 0.18 -21.34 -4.35
CA LYS A 119 -0.70 -20.99 -3.22
C LYS A 119 -0.44 -19.58 -2.68
N TYR A 120 0.76 -19.06 -2.90
CA TYR A 120 1.22 -17.78 -2.37
C TYR A 120 1.83 -16.92 -3.46
N ALA A 121 1.46 -15.64 -3.51
CA ALA A 121 2.06 -14.71 -4.46
C ALA A 121 3.50 -14.32 -4.08
N PRO A 122 4.31 -13.89 -5.07
CA PRO A 122 5.63 -13.33 -4.80
C PRO A 122 5.54 -12.04 -3.97
N ILE A 123 6.22 -12.02 -2.83
CA ILE A 123 6.23 -10.85 -1.93
C ILE A 123 7.21 -9.75 -2.36
N ALA A 124 8.03 -9.99 -3.38
CA ALA A 124 9.04 -9.03 -3.82
C ALA A 124 8.37 -7.81 -4.46
N ILE A 125 8.77 -6.62 -4.03
CA ILE A 125 8.39 -5.35 -4.65
C ILE A 125 9.09 -5.25 -6.01
N GLN A 126 8.30 -5.03 -7.06
CA GLN A 126 8.80 -4.77 -8.40
C GLN A 126 9.19 -3.29 -8.50
N GLN A 127 10.50 -3.00 -8.45
CA GLN A 127 10.98 -1.62 -8.51
C GLN A 127 10.60 -0.93 -9.83
N ASP A 128 10.53 -1.68 -10.93
CA ASP A 128 10.07 -1.15 -12.21
C ASP A 128 8.63 -0.66 -12.13
N PHE A 129 7.74 -1.37 -11.43
CA PHE A 129 6.36 -0.91 -11.24
C PHE A 129 6.29 0.38 -10.42
N VAL A 130 7.14 0.52 -9.39
CA VAL A 130 7.21 1.75 -8.58
C VAL A 130 7.76 2.91 -9.41
N ASN A 131 8.79 2.67 -10.22
CA ASN A 131 9.40 3.67 -11.08
C ASN A 131 8.43 4.11 -12.18
N ASP A 132 7.78 3.17 -12.86
CA ASP A 132 6.76 3.44 -13.87
C ASP A 132 5.57 4.21 -13.28
N PHE A 133 5.13 3.85 -12.07
CA PHE A 133 4.11 4.61 -11.36
C PHE A 133 4.55 6.06 -11.14
N ALA A 134 5.74 6.27 -10.55
CA ALA A 134 6.23 7.62 -10.25
C ALA A 134 6.41 8.47 -11.52
N GLU A 135 6.95 7.88 -12.58
CA GLU A 135 7.16 8.57 -13.86
C GLU A 135 5.83 8.97 -14.51
N HIS A 136 4.84 8.06 -14.58
CA HIS A 136 3.53 8.40 -15.13
C HIS A 136 2.86 9.55 -14.38
N VAL A 137 2.91 9.55 -13.04
CA VAL A 137 2.31 10.62 -12.24
C VAL A 137 3.05 11.95 -12.43
N ARG A 138 4.38 11.92 -12.45
CA ARG A 138 5.19 13.11 -12.68
C ARG A 138 4.98 13.69 -14.08
N GLN A 139 4.89 12.84 -15.10
CA GLN A 139 4.63 13.25 -16.47
C GLN A 139 3.25 13.90 -16.59
N ALA A 140 2.20 13.26 -16.06
CA ALA A 140 0.85 13.80 -16.07
C ALA A 140 0.78 15.17 -15.35
N ALA A 141 1.40 15.29 -14.18
CA ALA A 141 1.46 16.53 -13.43
C ALA A 141 2.23 17.64 -14.18
N SER A 142 3.33 17.29 -14.86
CA SER A 142 4.14 18.22 -15.65
C SER A 142 3.39 18.71 -16.89
N THR A 143 2.70 17.81 -17.59
CA THR A 143 1.81 18.17 -18.71
C THR A 143 0.72 19.12 -18.26
N ALA A 144 0.04 18.84 -17.13
CA ALA A 144 -1.00 19.71 -16.59
C ALA A 144 -0.46 21.09 -16.15
N ALA A 145 0.80 21.15 -15.70
CA ALA A 145 1.45 22.40 -15.30
C ALA A 145 2.04 23.20 -16.48
N GLY A 146 2.12 22.62 -17.69
CA GLY A 146 2.78 23.23 -18.85
C GLY A 146 4.30 23.41 -18.69
N ARG A 147 4.91 22.73 -17.71
CA ARG A 147 6.35 22.73 -17.44
C ARG A 147 6.77 21.44 -16.75
N GLU A 148 8.05 21.12 -16.86
CA GLU A 148 8.66 20.04 -16.08
C GLU A 148 8.55 20.35 -14.57
N LEU A 149 8.02 19.38 -13.81
CA LEU A 149 7.98 19.42 -12.34
C LEU A 149 9.04 18.49 -11.77
N ALA A 150 9.74 18.94 -10.72
CA ALA A 150 10.55 18.05 -9.90
C ALA A 150 9.64 17.12 -9.07
N GLU A 151 10.14 15.93 -8.70
CA GLU A 151 9.35 14.93 -7.93
C GLU A 151 8.77 15.51 -6.64
N ALA A 152 9.51 16.39 -5.95
CA ALA A 152 9.08 17.04 -4.72
C ALA A 152 7.89 18.01 -4.90
N GLU A 153 7.63 18.48 -6.11
CA GLU A 153 6.50 19.36 -6.45
C GLU A 153 5.23 18.57 -6.81
N VAL A 154 5.34 17.24 -6.91
CA VAL A 154 4.26 16.37 -7.41
C VAL A 154 3.49 15.75 -6.25
N VAL A 155 2.17 15.82 -6.35
CA VAL A 155 1.25 15.04 -5.51
C VAL A 155 0.54 14.01 -6.37
N VAL A 156 0.42 12.80 -5.84
CA VAL A 156 -0.41 11.72 -6.39
C VAL A 156 -1.86 11.98 -6.04
N THR A 157 -2.70 12.04 -7.06
CA THR A 157 -4.13 12.26 -6.94
C THR A 157 -4.92 10.96 -6.96
N MET A 158 -6.23 11.07 -6.73
CA MET A 158 -7.14 9.94 -6.89
C MET A 158 -7.15 9.41 -8.33
N HIS A 159 -7.10 10.32 -9.32
CA HIS A 159 -7.06 9.96 -10.72
C HIS A 159 -5.81 9.13 -11.04
N ASP A 160 -4.65 9.52 -10.51
CA ASP A 160 -3.38 8.81 -10.70
C ASP A 160 -3.42 7.37 -10.16
N MET A 161 -3.95 7.18 -8.94
CA MET A 161 -4.10 5.85 -8.34
C MET A 161 -5.12 5.00 -9.11
N ALA A 162 -6.26 5.59 -9.51
CA ALA A 162 -7.27 4.92 -10.30
C ALA A 162 -6.75 4.49 -11.69
N ALA A 163 -6.04 5.38 -12.39
CA ALA A 163 -5.43 5.10 -13.69
C ALA A 163 -4.36 4.01 -13.59
N THR A 164 -3.51 4.06 -12.57
CA THR A 164 -2.53 3.00 -12.28
C THR A 164 -3.22 1.66 -12.13
N ARG A 165 -4.34 1.63 -11.42
CA ARG A 165 -5.08 0.40 -11.22
C ARG A 165 -5.78 -0.11 -12.48
N VAL A 166 -6.39 0.77 -13.27
CA VAL A 166 -6.95 0.38 -14.58
C VAL A 166 -5.87 -0.26 -15.46
N ARG A 167 -4.67 0.32 -15.51
CA ARG A 167 -3.53 -0.26 -16.24
C ARG A 167 -3.08 -1.60 -15.69
N ARG A 168 -3.00 -1.78 -14.37
CA ARG A 168 -2.61 -3.07 -13.77
C ARG A 168 -3.65 -4.16 -14.04
N GLU A 169 -4.94 -3.82 -14.01
CA GLU A 169 -6.00 -4.79 -14.32
C GLU A 169 -6.04 -5.17 -15.81
N SER A 170 -5.68 -4.27 -16.72
CA SER A 170 -5.68 -4.58 -18.16
C SER A 170 -4.59 -5.60 -18.55
N SER A 171 -3.54 -5.74 -17.74
CA SER A 171 -2.46 -6.71 -17.94
C SER A 171 -2.59 -7.97 -17.08
N SER A 172 -3.69 -8.15 -16.35
CA SER A 172 -3.84 -9.20 -15.34
C SER A 172 -5.17 -9.95 -15.52
N LYS A 173 -5.37 -11.02 -14.75
CA LYS A 173 -6.68 -11.70 -14.73
C LYS A 173 -7.74 -10.80 -14.09
N SER A 174 -8.99 -10.98 -14.52
CA SER A 174 -10.12 -10.28 -13.91
C SER A 174 -10.31 -10.69 -12.47
N LEU A 175 -10.47 -9.71 -11.59
CA LEU A 175 -10.78 -9.93 -10.17
C LEU A 175 -12.27 -10.18 -9.96
N ASP A 176 -12.61 -11.03 -9.00
CA ASP A 176 -13.99 -11.12 -8.49
C ASP A 176 -14.38 -9.89 -7.68
N VAL A 177 -15.65 -9.81 -7.30
CA VAL A 177 -16.23 -8.64 -6.60
C VAL A 177 -15.56 -8.39 -5.24
N ILE A 178 -15.18 -9.45 -4.51
CA ILE A 178 -14.55 -9.32 -3.20
C ILE A 178 -13.14 -8.75 -3.37
N HIS A 179 -12.32 -9.36 -4.23
CA HIS A 179 -10.95 -8.90 -4.44
C HIS A 179 -10.91 -7.52 -5.12
N ALA A 180 -11.81 -7.23 -6.06
CA ALA A 180 -11.93 -5.88 -6.62
C ALA A 180 -12.27 -4.81 -5.55
N ASN A 181 -13.05 -5.17 -4.52
CA ASN A 181 -13.35 -4.29 -3.39
C ASN A 181 -12.16 -4.13 -2.44
N ILE A 182 -11.47 -5.22 -2.08
CA ILE A 182 -10.24 -5.18 -1.25
C ILE A 182 -9.24 -4.23 -1.89
N ALA A 183 -8.99 -4.47 -3.16
CA ALA A 183 -7.99 -3.80 -3.93
C ALA A 183 -8.35 -2.30 -4.14
N SER A 184 -9.63 -1.95 -4.34
CA SER A 184 -10.06 -0.54 -4.32
C SER A 184 -9.90 0.10 -2.93
N GLY A 185 -10.05 -0.70 -1.88
CA GLY A 185 -9.82 -0.30 -0.49
C GLY A 185 -8.34 0.00 -0.19
N GLU A 186 -7.41 -0.75 -0.75
CA GLU A 186 -5.98 -0.47 -0.61
C GLU A 186 -5.62 0.91 -1.16
N LEU A 187 -6.13 1.24 -2.35
CA LEU A 187 -5.95 2.56 -2.97
C LEU A 187 -6.55 3.68 -2.10
N ALA A 188 -7.77 3.49 -1.60
CA ALA A 188 -8.43 4.44 -0.73
C ALA A 188 -7.66 4.66 0.58
N ALA A 189 -7.12 3.59 1.17
CA ALA A 189 -6.32 3.66 2.39
C ALA A 189 -4.99 4.40 2.16
N ILE A 190 -4.31 4.12 1.04
CA ILE A 190 -3.12 4.86 0.62
C ILE A 190 -3.42 6.36 0.53
N LEU A 191 -4.48 6.73 -0.18
CA LEU A 191 -4.85 8.13 -0.33
C LEU A 191 -5.20 8.77 1.02
N ASP A 192 -5.99 8.13 1.89
CA ASP A 192 -6.37 8.69 3.20
C ASP A 192 -5.13 8.88 4.10
N ILE A 193 -4.32 7.83 4.29
CA ILE A 193 -3.16 7.82 5.20
C ILE A 193 -2.13 8.89 4.85
N TRP A 194 -1.84 9.06 3.56
CA TRP A 194 -0.71 9.88 3.11
C TRP A 194 -1.12 11.26 2.58
N ASN A 195 -2.42 11.61 2.59
CA ASN A 195 -2.89 12.86 2.01
C ASN A 195 -2.28 14.09 2.72
N ARG A 196 -1.82 15.06 1.93
CA ARG A 196 -1.28 16.34 2.38
C ARG A 196 -1.69 17.47 1.44
N THR A 197 -1.57 18.69 1.96
CA THR A 197 -1.54 19.90 1.13
C THR A 197 -0.09 20.20 0.78
N VAL A 198 0.26 20.18 -0.50
CA VAL A 198 1.56 20.63 -1.03
C VAL A 198 1.28 21.74 -2.02
N ASP A 199 1.78 22.96 -1.76
CA ASP A 199 1.59 24.14 -2.61
C ASP A 199 0.13 24.36 -3.03
N GLY A 200 -0.80 24.19 -2.08
CA GLY A 200 -2.24 24.36 -2.29
C GLY A 200 -2.94 23.18 -2.99
N LYS A 201 -2.21 22.16 -3.43
CA LYS A 201 -2.77 20.93 -4.01
C LYS A 201 -2.98 19.87 -2.93
N GLN A 202 -4.15 19.23 -2.94
CA GLN A 202 -4.43 18.07 -2.10
C GLN A 202 -4.00 16.79 -2.82
N GLY A 203 -3.20 15.96 -2.15
CA GLY A 203 -2.82 14.64 -2.63
C GLY A 203 -1.69 14.05 -1.80
N VAL A 204 -1.20 12.89 -2.23
CA VAL A 204 -0.09 12.21 -1.54
C VAL A 204 1.23 12.71 -2.13
N PRO A 205 2.19 13.27 -1.35
CA PRO A 205 3.48 13.67 -1.90
C PRO A 205 4.17 12.49 -2.61
N LEU A 206 4.56 12.67 -3.88
CA LEU A 206 5.14 11.60 -4.68
C LEU A 206 6.39 10.96 -4.03
N PRO A 207 7.33 11.74 -3.44
CA PRO A 207 8.49 11.15 -2.76
C PRO A 207 8.11 10.26 -1.56
N TRP A 208 6.99 10.56 -0.89
CA TRP A 208 6.53 9.79 0.26
C TRP A 208 5.99 8.43 -0.16
N ILE A 209 5.07 8.42 -1.13
CA ILE A 209 4.49 7.16 -1.59
C ILE A 209 5.54 6.28 -2.27
N ARG A 210 6.49 6.88 -3.01
CA ARG A 210 7.62 6.16 -3.60
C ARG A 210 8.48 5.51 -2.52
N THR A 211 8.85 6.25 -1.48
CA THR A 211 9.63 5.72 -0.34
C THR A 211 8.90 4.54 0.32
N TRP A 212 7.61 4.71 0.60
CA TRP A 212 6.83 3.68 1.28
C TRP A 212 6.62 2.43 0.41
N LEU A 213 6.30 2.59 -0.88
CA LEU A 213 6.13 1.46 -1.80
C LEU A 213 7.45 0.74 -2.10
N SER A 214 8.56 1.46 -2.29
CA SER A 214 9.85 0.84 -2.64
C SER A 214 10.55 0.19 -1.45
N LEU A 215 10.45 0.78 -0.27
CA LEU A 215 11.30 0.44 0.88
C LEU A 215 10.51 -0.05 2.10
N GLU A 216 9.17 0.04 2.06
CA GLU A 216 8.30 -0.29 3.19
C GLU A 216 8.75 0.45 4.45
N ARG A 217 9.05 1.74 4.25
CA ARG A 217 9.57 2.67 5.25
C ARG A 217 8.60 3.84 5.36
N LEU A 218 8.28 4.24 6.59
CA LEU A 218 7.51 5.45 6.83
C LEU A 218 8.34 6.67 6.37
N PRO A 219 7.75 7.60 5.59
CA PRO A 219 8.44 8.81 5.15
C PRO A 219 8.96 9.63 6.34
N GLU A 220 10.09 10.30 6.14
CA GLU A 220 10.67 11.15 7.18
C GLU A 220 9.77 12.32 7.53
N GLY A 221 9.61 12.57 8.84
CA GLY A 221 8.73 13.62 9.35
C GLY A 221 7.24 13.32 9.23
N TRP A 222 6.85 12.21 8.61
CA TRP A 222 5.44 11.81 8.57
C TRP A 222 5.00 11.27 9.93
N ARG A 223 3.80 11.68 10.35
CA ARG A 223 3.04 11.08 11.43
C ARG A 223 1.55 11.14 11.07
N PRO A 224 0.71 10.25 11.64
CA PRO A 224 -0.73 10.42 11.53
C PRO A 224 -1.14 11.78 12.09
N ASP A 225 -1.80 12.59 11.28
CA ASP A 225 -2.32 13.92 11.62
C ASP A 225 -3.85 13.97 11.64
N HIS A 226 -4.49 12.86 11.25
CA HIS A 226 -5.92 12.64 11.31
C HIS A 226 -6.21 11.15 11.53
N THR A 227 -7.46 10.83 11.88
CA THR A 227 -7.90 9.45 12.13
C THR A 227 -8.54 8.85 10.89
N GLN A 228 -8.10 7.66 10.50
CA GLN A 228 -8.64 6.89 9.38
C GLN A 228 -9.86 6.13 9.86
N THR A 229 -11.02 6.52 9.35
CA THR A 229 -12.32 6.00 9.81
C THR A 229 -12.92 5.05 8.78
N LEU A 230 -13.77 4.13 9.25
CA LEU A 230 -14.55 3.28 8.35
C LEU A 230 -15.36 4.10 7.34
N ARG A 231 -15.89 5.25 7.77
CA ARG A 231 -16.63 6.17 6.90
C ARG A 231 -15.76 6.74 5.78
N ASN A 232 -14.55 7.20 6.11
CA ASN A 232 -13.61 7.71 5.11
C ASN A 232 -13.22 6.60 4.13
N GLN A 233 -12.93 5.42 4.64
CA GLN A 233 -12.59 4.25 3.84
C GLN A 233 -13.68 3.90 2.83
N LEU A 234 -14.95 3.81 3.27
CA LEU A 234 -16.07 3.51 2.37
C LEU A 234 -16.30 4.61 1.33
N LYS A 235 -16.15 5.88 1.71
CA LYS A 235 -16.24 7.03 0.78
C LYS A 235 -15.13 6.96 -0.27
N GLY A 236 -13.90 6.68 0.16
CA GLY A 236 -12.74 6.55 -0.72
C GLY A 236 -12.89 5.40 -1.71
N VAL A 237 -13.33 4.23 -1.27
CA VAL A 237 -13.61 3.08 -2.15
C VAL A 237 -14.63 3.43 -3.22
N LYS A 238 -15.74 4.06 -2.84
CA LYS A 238 -16.77 4.49 -3.79
C LYS A 238 -16.20 5.47 -4.84
N ALA A 239 -15.41 6.44 -4.39
CA ALA A 239 -14.81 7.45 -5.26
C ALA A 239 -13.79 6.85 -6.24
N ILE A 240 -12.89 5.98 -5.75
CA ILE A 240 -11.92 5.25 -6.58
C ILE A 240 -12.62 4.41 -7.65
N ARG A 241 -13.65 3.64 -7.29
CA ARG A 241 -14.39 2.82 -8.26
C ARG A 241 -15.11 3.66 -9.30
N ALA A 242 -15.65 4.82 -8.92
CA ALA A 242 -16.27 5.75 -9.85
C ALA A 242 -15.24 6.33 -10.82
N GLU A 243 -14.06 6.73 -10.34
CA GLU A 243 -12.98 7.26 -11.17
C GLU A 243 -12.43 6.19 -12.12
N MET A 244 -12.20 4.97 -11.64
CA MET A 244 -11.79 3.84 -12.48
C MET A 244 -12.83 3.53 -13.57
N LYS A 245 -14.13 3.65 -13.27
CA LYS A 245 -15.17 3.48 -14.29
C LYS A 245 -15.07 4.58 -15.35
N LYS A 246 -14.94 5.84 -14.93
CA LYS A 246 -14.79 6.99 -15.83
C LYS A 246 -13.61 6.81 -16.79
N ILE A 247 -12.43 6.44 -16.27
CA ILE A 247 -11.23 6.19 -17.08
C ILE A 247 -11.50 5.12 -18.14
N ARG A 248 -12.09 3.98 -17.75
CA ARG A 248 -12.41 2.91 -18.71
C ARG A 248 -13.43 3.34 -19.76
N ASP A 249 -14.43 4.14 -19.38
CA ASP A 249 -15.41 4.67 -20.33
C ASP A 249 -14.73 5.61 -21.35
N GLU A 250 -13.78 6.45 -20.91
CA GLU A 250 -12.98 7.34 -21.75
C GLU A 250 -12.05 6.57 -22.70
N GLU A 251 -11.34 5.56 -22.21
CA GLU A 251 -10.50 4.67 -23.03
C GLU A 251 -11.33 3.93 -24.10
N ALA A 252 -12.52 3.43 -23.72
CA ALA A 252 -13.42 2.75 -24.63
C ALA A 252 -14.04 3.69 -25.68
N ALA A 253 -14.22 4.97 -25.37
CA ALA A 253 -14.67 5.98 -26.32
C ALA A 253 -13.54 6.34 -27.30
N ALA A 254 -12.33 6.55 -26.81
CA ALA A 254 -11.15 6.84 -27.63
C ALA A 254 -10.79 5.69 -28.59
N ALA A 255 -11.01 4.43 -28.19
CA ALA A 255 -10.78 3.28 -29.06
C ALA A 255 -11.80 3.14 -30.21
N LYS A 256 -12.90 3.92 -30.18
CA LYS A 256 -13.96 3.92 -31.20
C LYS A 256 -13.89 5.11 -32.16
N SER A 257 -13.08 6.13 -31.85
CA SER A 257 -12.84 7.32 -32.69
C SER A 257 -11.64 7.13 -33.59
#